data_AF-A0A961KME9-F1
#
_entry.id   AF-A0A961KME9-F1
#
_cell.length_a   1.000
_cell.length_b   1.000
_cell.length_c   1.000
_cell.angle_alpha   90.00
_cell.angle_beta   90.00
_cell.angle_gamma   90.00
#
_symmetry.space_group_name_H-M   'P 1'
#
loop_
_entity.id
_entity.type
_entity.pdbx_description
1 polymer ?
#
loop_
_entity_poly.entity_id
_entity_poly.type
_entity_poly.pdbx_seq_one_letter_code
_entity_poly.pdbx_strand_id
1 'polypeptide(L)'
;MVLAPWAAQAACDVLAAGGGAGVVLEYDVVDADAPRDPPMLTLSSDGAVGVRAAPPAQTVIRSRLPGDAAMALLREIVRDERFSEIDSDALAKATAPGKASNGSISLGMSAVADAPTTFISVASPDCTHSVAFYGLAFASAAHPEIDALQRLRRIELRLLGLVETLRNG
;
A
#
# COMPACT_ATOMS: atom_id res chain seq x y z
N MET A 1 -25.38 -23.68 12.04
CA MET A 1 -23.94 -23.48 12.36
C MET A 1 -23.17 -23.78 11.08
N VAL A 2 -22.91 -22.75 10.28
CA VAL A 2 -22.22 -22.89 8.99
C VAL A 2 -20.77 -22.47 9.23
N LEU A 3 -19.85 -23.42 9.17
CA LEU A 3 -18.42 -23.14 9.09
C LEU A 3 -18.15 -22.73 7.64
N ALA A 4 -17.91 -21.44 7.41
CA ALA A 4 -17.36 -20.99 6.13
C ALA A 4 -15.87 -21.39 6.09
N PRO A 5 -15.40 -22.05 5.01
CA PRO A 5 -13.99 -22.36 4.86
C PRO A 5 -13.27 -21.05 4.52
N TRP A 6 -12.41 -20.56 5.42
CA TRP A 6 -11.40 -19.58 5.05
C TRP A 6 -10.38 -20.28 4.16
N ALA A 7 -10.63 -20.22 2.86
CA ALA A 7 -9.66 -20.59 1.86
C ALA A 7 -8.40 -19.76 2.12
N ALA A 8 -7.26 -20.44 2.27
CA ALA A 8 -5.97 -19.80 2.20
C ALA A 8 -5.95 -18.92 0.94
N GLN A 9 -5.82 -17.59 1.11
CA GLN A 9 -5.50 -16.70 0.00
C GLN A 9 -4.23 -17.26 -0.64
N ALA A 10 -4.36 -17.80 -1.87
CA ALA A 10 -3.20 -18.06 -2.69
C ALA A 10 -2.47 -16.72 -2.82
N ALA A 11 -1.21 -16.68 -2.37
CA ALA A 11 -0.37 -15.50 -2.53
C ALA A 11 -0.44 -15.08 -4.01
N CYS A 12 -0.89 -13.85 -4.29
CA CYS A 12 -0.88 -13.32 -5.65
C CYS A 12 0.56 -13.45 -6.17
N ASP A 13 0.83 -14.34 -7.14
CA ASP A 13 2.13 -14.35 -7.82
C ASP A 13 2.09 -13.29 -8.91
N VAL A 14 2.20 -12.03 -8.48
CA VAL A 14 2.10 -10.83 -9.33
C VAL A 14 3.14 -10.84 -10.47
N LEU A 15 4.19 -11.65 -10.34
CA LEU A 15 5.26 -11.75 -11.34
C LEU A 15 4.90 -12.59 -12.56
N ALA A 16 3.74 -13.26 -12.59
CA ALA A 16 3.24 -13.98 -13.77
C ALA A 16 2.55 -13.06 -14.79
N ALA A 17 2.92 -11.78 -14.85
CA ALA A 17 2.32 -10.77 -15.72
C ALA A 17 2.33 -11.20 -17.20
N GLY A 18 1.21 -11.75 -17.65
CA GLY A 18 0.89 -11.98 -19.06
C GLY A 18 0.76 -10.66 -19.82
N GLY A 19 1.17 -10.65 -21.09
CA GLY A 19 1.51 -9.48 -21.91
C GLY A 19 0.39 -8.49 -22.30
N GLY A 20 -0.54 -8.17 -21.40
CA GLY A 20 -1.47 -7.05 -21.54
C GLY A 20 -0.93 -5.77 -20.88
N ALA A 21 -1.09 -4.62 -21.52
CA ALA A 21 -0.81 -3.31 -20.93
C ALA A 21 -1.93 -2.96 -19.92
N GLY A 22 -1.67 -3.17 -18.63
CA GLY A 22 -2.60 -2.86 -17.54
C GLY A 22 -1.85 -2.25 -16.36
N VAL A 23 -2.55 -1.49 -15.53
CA VAL A 23 -2.01 -0.95 -14.29
C VAL A 23 -1.81 -2.12 -13.31
N VAL A 24 -0.58 -2.27 -12.82
CA VAL A 24 -0.18 -3.36 -11.90
C VAL A 24 0.11 -2.86 -10.50
N LEU A 25 0.30 -1.54 -10.32
CA LEU A 25 0.50 -0.92 -9.03
C LEU A 25 -0.15 0.47 -9.02
N GLU A 26 -0.92 0.74 -7.98
CA GLU A 26 -1.49 2.05 -7.67
C GLU A 26 -1.13 2.43 -6.24
N TYR A 27 -0.83 3.71 -6.03
CA TYR A 27 -0.53 4.25 -4.72
C TYR A 27 -1.09 5.66 -4.54
N ASP A 28 -1.71 5.89 -3.39
CA ASP A 28 -2.17 7.21 -2.97
C ASP A 28 -2.11 7.39 -1.44
N VAL A 29 -2.02 8.65 -1.01
CA VAL A 29 -2.06 9.06 0.40
C VAL A 29 -2.94 10.30 0.49
N VAL A 30 -4.11 10.16 1.09
CA VAL A 30 -5.16 11.19 1.10
C VAL A 30 -5.94 11.19 2.40
N ASP A 31 -6.45 12.35 2.78
CA ASP A 31 -7.43 12.49 3.86
C ASP A 31 -8.85 12.20 3.30
N ALA A 32 -9.12 10.92 3.03
CA ALA A 32 -10.39 10.41 2.52
C ALA A 32 -10.51 8.88 2.70
N ASP A 33 -11.73 8.36 2.55
CA ASP A 33 -12.04 6.92 2.60
C ASP A 33 -11.73 6.18 1.27
N ALA A 34 -11.37 6.92 0.22
CA ALA A 34 -11.03 6.39 -1.08
C ALA A 34 -9.82 7.13 -1.69
N PRO A 35 -9.00 6.46 -2.53
CA PRO A 35 -7.94 7.14 -3.26
C PRO A 35 -8.52 8.19 -4.21
N ARG A 36 -7.72 9.20 -4.57
CA ARG A 36 -8.13 10.17 -5.58
C ARG A 36 -7.98 9.57 -6.98
N ASP A 37 -8.71 10.16 -7.92
CA ASP A 37 -8.59 9.86 -9.36
C ASP A 37 -8.05 11.10 -10.10
N PRO A 38 -6.89 11.02 -10.79
CA PRO A 38 -5.97 9.87 -10.83
C PRO A 38 -5.23 9.69 -9.48
N PRO A 39 -4.71 8.49 -9.12
CA PRO A 39 -3.97 8.28 -7.86
C PRO A 39 -2.59 8.98 -7.91
N MET A 40 -1.88 8.99 -6.77
CA MET A 40 -0.59 9.70 -6.68
C MET A 40 0.46 9.08 -7.61
N LEU A 41 0.46 7.75 -7.71
CA LEU A 41 1.33 6.95 -8.56
C LEU A 41 0.53 5.83 -9.21
N THR A 42 0.73 5.63 -10.51
CA THR A 42 0.39 4.40 -11.23
C THR A 42 1.61 3.82 -11.91
N LEU A 43 1.72 2.50 -11.93
CA LEU A 43 2.71 1.78 -12.72
C LEU A 43 1.99 0.69 -13.53
N SER A 44 2.23 0.69 -14.83
CA SER A 44 1.74 -0.31 -15.77
C SER A 44 2.72 -1.45 -15.95
N SER A 45 2.23 -2.61 -16.41
CA SER A 45 3.02 -3.80 -16.72
C SER A 45 4.11 -3.58 -17.77
N ASP A 46 3.97 -2.57 -18.64
CA ASP A 46 4.97 -2.18 -19.64
C ASP A 46 6.00 -1.16 -19.12
N GLY A 47 5.96 -0.86 -17.82
CA GLY A 47 6.83 0.12 -17.17
C GLY A 47 6.38 1.58 -17.32
N ALA A 48 5.26 1.87 -17.99
CA ALA A 48 4.73 3.22 -18.02
C ALA A 48 4.33 3.67 -16.60
N VAL A 49 4.70 4.89 -16.23
CA VAL A 49 4.42 5.45 -14.91
C VAL A 49 3.68 6.78 -15.04
N GLY A 50 2.60 6.92 -14.27
CA GLY A 50 1.90 8.18 -14.07
C GLY A 50 2.13 8.68 -12.65
N VAL A 51 2.56 9.93 -12.51
CA VAL A 51 2.66 10.60 -11.20
C VAL A 51 1.77 11.82 -11.21
N ARG A 52 0.83 11.90 -10.27
CA ARG A 52 0.03 13.12 -10.09
C ARG A 52 0.94 14.25 -9.63
N ALA A 53 0.84 15.42 -10.25
CA ALA A 53 1.57 16.60 -9.81
C ALA A 53 1.18 17.02 -8.38
N ALA A 54 2.02 17.85 -7.75
CA ALA A 54 1.69 18.40 -6.44
C ALA A 54 0.41 19.25 -6.54
N PRO A 55 -0.48 19.21 -5.53
CA PRO A 55 -1.64 20.11 -5.47
C PRO A 55 -1.24 21.58 -5.66
N PRO A 56 -2.09 22.40 -6.29
CA PRO A 56 -3.46 22.10 -6.75
C PRO A 56 -3.56 21.45 -8.14
N ALA A 57 -2.43 21.14 -8.79
CA ALA A 57 -2.44 20.61 -10.15
C ALA A 57 -2.94 19.14 -10.17
N GLN A 58 -3.95 18.85 -11.00
CA GLN A 58 -4.42 17.48 -11.28
C GLN A 58 -3.72 16.86 -12.51
N THR A 59 -2.68 17.50 -13.02
CA THR A 59 -1.92 16.99 -14.16
C THR A 59 -1.14 15.75 -13.78
N VAL A 60 -1.15 14.74 -14.65
CA VAL A 60 -0.31 13.54 -14.51
C VAL A 60 0.96 13.74 -15.31
N ILE A 61 2.10 13.72 -14.62
CA ILE A 61 3.42 13.61 -15.22
C ILE A 61 3.59 12.17 -15.67
N ARG A 62 3.79 11.97 -16.97
CA ARG A 62 4.01 10.64 -17.55
C ARG A 62 5.50 10.42 -17.75
N SER A 63 5.97 9.28 -17.26
CA SER A 63 7.34 8.81 -17.43
C SER A 63 7.32 7.32 -17.72
N ARG A 64 8.50 6.71 -17.78
CA ARG A 64 8.67 5.26 -17.91
C ARG A 64 9.81 4.81 -17.03
N LEU A 65 9.57 3.76 -16.25
CA LEU A 65 10.63 3.02 -15.60
C LEU A 65 11.23 2.03 -16.59
N PRO A 66 12.57 1.86 -16.58
CA PRO A 66 13.20 0.70 -17.21
C PRO A 66 12.53 -0.60 -16.72
N GLY A 67 12.35 -1.56 -17.63
CA GLY A 67 11.59 -2.78 -17.31
C GLY A 67 12.18 -3.59 -16.17
N ASP A 68 13.51 -3.64 -16.05
CA ASP A 68 14.22 -4.24 -14.93
C ASP A 68 13.96 -3.50 -13.61
N ALA A 69 13.94 -2.17 -13.63
CA ALA A 69 13.62 -1.34 -12.45
C ALA A 69 12.16 -1.50 -12.01
N ALA A 70 11.21 -1.55 -12.94
CA ALA A 70 9.80 -1.79 -12.65
C ALA A 70 9.58 -3.18 -12.04
N MET A 71 10.21 -4.21 -12.61
CA MET A 71 10.14 -5.58 -12.10
C MET A 71 10.85 -5.74 -10.76
N ALA A 72 11.97 -5.04 -10.53
CA ALA A 72 12.65 -5.01 -9.25
C ALA A 72 11.75 -4.40 -8.16
N LEU A 73 11.08 -3.28 -8.45
CA LEU A 73 10.13 -2.65 -7.54
C LEU A 73 8.96 -3.58 -7.19
N LEU A 74 8.34 -4.22 -8.19
CA LEU A 74 7.23 -5.14 -7.96
C LEU A 74 7.67 -6.37 -7.15
N ARG A 75 8.87 -6.88 -7.40
CA ARG A 75 9.46 -7.99 -6.62
C ARG A 75 9.71 -7.56 -5.17
N GLU A 76 10.29 -6.39 -4.96
CA GLU A 76 10.52 -5.82 -3.62
C GLU A 76 9.21 -5.77 -2.83
N ILE A 77 8.16 -5.19 -3.42
CA ILE A 77 6.85 -5.05 -2.76
C ILE A 77 6.20 -6.41 -2.49
N VAL A 78 6.12 -7.27 -3.49
CA VAL A 78 5.32 -8.50 -3.41
C VAL A 78 6.06 -9.61 -2.68
N ARG A 79 7.36 -9.79 -2.93
CA ARG A 79 8.15 -10.89 -2.37
C ARG A 79 8.91 -10.49 -1.12
N ASP A 80 9.67 -9.41 -1.19
CA ASP A 80 10.57 -9.05 -0.09
C ASP A 80 9.77 -8.44 1.08
N GLU A 81 8.82 -7.56 0.76
CA GLU A 81 7.90 -6.95 1.72
C GLU A 81 6.57 -7.73 1.85
N ARG A 82 6.45 -8.87 1.16
CA ARG A 82 5.33 -9.83 1.33
C ARG A 82 3.96 -9.14 1.34
N PHE A 83 3.75 -8.16 0.46
CA PHE A 83 2.56 -7.28 0.47
C PHE A 83 1.23 -8.05 0.41
N SER A 84 1.20 -9.18 -0.30
CA SER A 84 0.00 -10.04 -0.42
C SER A 84 -0.48 -10.65 0.89
N GLU A 85 0.35 -10.63 1.94
CA GLU A 85 -0.01 -11.14 3.26
C GLU A 85 -0.51 -10.04 4.22
N ILE A 86 -0.45 -8.79 3.80
CA ILE A 86 -0.87 -7.65 4.62
C ILE A 86 -2.39 -7.55 4.55
N ASP A 87 -3.04 -7.76 5.70
CA ASP A 87 -4.49 -7.63 5.88
C ASP A 87 -4.79 -6.34 6.66
N SER A 88 -5.47 -5.40 6.00
CA SER A 88 -5.84 -4.09 6.57
C SER A 88 -6.73 -4.23 7.81
N ASP A 89 -7.67 -5.17 7.82
CA ASP A 89 -8.60 -5.37 8.93
C ASP A 89 -7.88 -5.99 10.13
N ALA A 90 -6.96 -6.93 9.87
CA ALA A 90 -6.13 -7.52 10.92
C ALA A 90 -5.21 -6.45 11.55
N LEU A 91 -4.59 -5.60 10.73
CA LEU A 91 -3.78 -4.49 11.22
C LEU A 91 -4.62 -3.50 12.04
N ALA A 92 -5.77 -3.07 11.53
CA ALA A 92 -6.65 -2.14 12.23
C ALA A 92 -7.10 -2.67 13.59
N LYS A 93 -7.40 -3.97 13.69
CA LYS A 93 -7.70 -4.64 14.96
C LYS A 93 -6.50 -4.72 15.90
N ALA A 94 -5.31 -5.00 15.36
CA ALA A 94 -4.08 -5.08 16.16
C ALA A 94 -3.64 -3.72 16.72
N THR A 95 -3.96 -2.62 16.03
CA THR A 95 -3.66 -1.26 16.47
C THR A 95 -4.81 -0.58 17.23
N ALA A 96 -5.96 -1.25 17.36
CA ALA A 96 -7.10 -0.69 18.07
C ALA A 96 -6.79 -0.52 19.57
N PRO A 97 -7.36 0.49 20.24
CA PRO A 97 -7.26 0.63 21.69
C PRO A 97 -7.76 -0.63 22.39
N GLY A 98 -6.91 -1.24 23.24
CA GLY A 98 -7.20 -2.49 23.93
C GLY A 98 -6.89 -2.43 25.42
N LYS A 99 -7.51 -3.33 26.20
CA LYS A 99 -7.07 -3.60 27.58
C LYS A 99 -5.72 -4.31 27.49
N ALA A 100 -4.67 -3.69 28.03
CA ALA A 100 -3.42 -4.38 28.22
C ALA A 100 -3.61 -5.53 29.23
N SER A 101 -2.83 -6.60 29.08
CA SER A 101 -2.91 -7.83 29.87
C SER A 101 -2.69 -7.62 31.39
N ASN A 102 -2.16 -6.46 31.78
CA ASN A 102 -1.91 -6.04 33.16
C ASN A 102 -3.06 -5.18 33.77
N GLY A 103 -4.18 -5.01 33.07
CA GLY A 103 -5.30 -4.19 33.54
C GLY A 103 -5.14 -2.68 33.28
N SER A 104 -4.04 -2.22 32.68
CA SER A 104 -3.96 -0.85 32.16
C SER A 104 -4.72 -0.72 30.85
N ILE A 105 -5.37 0.42 30.64
CA ILE A 105 -5.93 0.75 29.34
C ILE A 105 -4.76 1.24 28.49
N SER A 106 -4.40 0.51 27.43
CA SER A 106 -3.62 1.15 26.37
C SER A 106 -4.56 2.14 25.72
N LEU A 107 -4.30 3.42 25.94
CA LEU A 107 -4.74 4.44 25.02
C LEU A 107 -4.05 4.07 23.71
N GLY A 108 -4.71 3.27 22.87
CA GLY A 108 -4.25 3.05 21.51
C GLY A 108 -4.10 4.40 20.82
N MET A 109 -3.72 4.40 19.55
CA MET A 109 -3.84 5.62 18.76
C MET A 109 -5.32 6.07 18.76
N SER A 110 -5.68 6.99 19.65
CA SER A 110 -6.85 7.84 19.46
C SER A 110 -6.64 8.45 18.09
N ALA A 111 -7.58 8.22 17.16
CA ALA A 111 -7.47 8.66 15.77
C ALA A 111 -6.87 10.08 15.75
N VAL A 112 -5.67 10.19 15.20
CA VAL A 112 -5.00 11.49 15.11
C VAL A 112 -5.81 12.29 14.11
N ALA A 113 -6.49 13.33 14.57
CA ALA A 113 -7.28 14.19 13.69
C ALA A 113 -6.46 14.53 12.44
N ASP A 114 -7.08 14.36 11.27
CA ASP A 114 -6.52 14.68 9.96
C ASP A 114 -5.30 13.81 9.52
N ALA A 115 -5.08 12.65 10.14
CA ALA A 115 -4.09 11.70 9.61
C ALA A 115 -4.55 11.14 8.26
N PRO A 116 -3.66 11.05 7.24
CA PRO A 116 -4.05 10.55 5.94
C PRO A 116 -4.21 9.02 5.94
N THR A 117 -5.02 8.54 5.01
CA THR A 117 -5.14 7.12 4.66
C THR A 117 -4.20 6.79 3.50
N THR A 118 -3.39 5.75 3.68
CA THR A 118 -2.53 5.18 2.64
C THR A 118 -3.30 4.10 1.89
N PHE A 119 -3.34 4.20 0.56
CA PHE A 119 -3.93 3.21 -0.34
C PHE A 119 -2.82 2.64 -1.23
N ILE A 120 -2.66 1.31 -1.23
CA ILE A 120 -1.77 0.60 -2.16
C ILE A 120 -2.57 -0.53 -2.78
N SER A 121 -2.56 -0.62 -4.10
CA SER A 121 -3.17 -1.71 -4.84
C SER A 121 -2.13 -2.34 -5.75
N VAL A 122 -2.05 -3.67 -5.74
CA VAL A 122 -1.21 -4.43 -6.64
C VAL A 122 -2.09 -5.41 -7.40
N ALA A 123 -2.01 -5.37 -8.72
CA ALA A 123 -2.82 -6.18 -9.62
C ALA A 123 -1.95 -7.06 -10.51
N SER A 124 -2.48 -8.24 -10.81
CA SER A 124 -1.97 -9.24 -11.72
C SER A 124 -3.15 -9.83 -12.50
N PRO A 125 -2.93 -10.56 -13.60
CA PRO A 125 -4.04 -11.08 -14.43
C PRO A 125 -5.12 -11.84 -13.64
N ASP A 126 -4.72 -12.57 -12.60
CA ASP A 126 -5.61 -13.45 -11.83
C ASP A 126 -5.89 -12.96 -10.41
N CYS A 127 -5.28 -11.86 -9.97
CA CYS A 127 -5.29 -11.45 -8.56
C CYS A 127 -5.10 -9.95 -8.39
N THR A 128 -5.96 -9.33 -7.58
CA THR A 128 -5.80 -7.95 -7.11
C THR A 128 -5.78 -7.98 -5.59
N HIS A 129 -4.74 -7.37 -5.01
CA HIS A 129 -4.62 -7.19 -3.56
C HIS A 129 -4.51 -5.70 -3.25
N SER A 130 -5.35 -5.23 -2.34
CA SER A 130 -5.39 -3.82 -1.95
C SER A 130 -5.34 -3.67 -0.45
N VAL A 131 -4.53 -2.71 0.01
CA VAL A 131 -4.38 -2.35 1.41
C VAL A 131 -4.74 -0.88 1.56
N ALA A 132 -5.61 -0.59 2.54
CA ALA A 132 -5.99 0.76 2.94
C ALA A 132 -5.74 0.89 4.44
N PHE A 133 -4.91 1.84 4.86
CA PHE A 133 -4.57 2.00 6.27
C PHE A 133 -4.51 3.47 6.70
N TYR A 134 -5.33 3.81 7.69
CA TYR A 134 -5.41 5.15 8.26
C TYR A 134 -4.24 5.45 9.20
N GLY A 135 -3.55 6.56 9.01
CA GLY A 135 -2.50 7.02 9.92
C GLY A 135 -1.27 6.12 9.99
N LEU A 136 -0.91 5.47 8.88
CA LEU A 136 0.18 4.49 8.78
C LEU A 136 1.51 4.97 9.39
N ALA A 137 1.91 6.21 9.10
CA ALA A 137 3.15 6.78 9.62
C ALA A 137 3.20 6.79 11.17
N PHE A 138 2.08 7.13 11.81
CA PHE A 138 2.00 7.17 13.26
C PHE A 138 1.83 5.77 13.85
N ALA A 139 0.99 4.93 13.24
CA ALA A 139 0.74 3.58 13.72
C ALA A 139 2.01 2.73 13.70
N SER A 140 2.80 2.83 12.62
CA SER A 140 4.09 2.14 12.53
C SER A 140 5.10 2.62 13.57
N ALA A 141 5.10 3.91 13.91
CA ALA A 141 5.95 4.43 14.98
C ALA A 141 5.50 3.98 16.38
N ALA A 142 4.18 3.90 16.60
CA ALA A 142 3.60 3.48 17.88
C ALA A 142 3.69 1.95 18.12
N HIS A 143 3.73 1.16 17.05
CA HIS A 143 3.73 -0.30 17.08
C HIS A 143 4.91 -0.91 16.31
N PRO A 144 6.17 -0.69 16.77
CA PRO A 144 7.35 -1.25 16.13
C PRO A 144 7.37 -2.79 16.10
N GLU A 145 6.61 -3.44 16.99
CA GLU A 145 6.48 -4.89 17.09
C GLU A 145 5.61 -5.53 16.01
N ILE A 146 4.75 -4.77 15.33
CA ILE A 146 3.85 -5.30 14.29
C ILE A 146 4.58 -5.30 12.94
N ASP A 147 5.25 -6.42 12.63
CA ASP A 147 6.05 -6.57 11.40
C ASP A 147 5.30 -6.21 10.10
N ALA A 148 4.04 -6.64 9.96
CA ALA A 148 3.23 -6.32 8.77
C ALA A 148 3.00 -4.80 8.59
N LEU A 149 2.89 -4.07 9.70
CA LEU A 149 2.75 -2.61 9.69
C LEU A 149 4.07 -1.93 9.30
N GLN A 150 5.21 -2.48 9.75
CA GLN A 150 6.54 -2.01 9.37
C GLN A 150 6.83 -2.27 7.88
N ARG A 151 6.45 -3.44 7.36
CA ARG A 151 6.50 -3.76 5.92
C ARG A 151 5.70 -2.75 5.10
N LEU A 152 4.44 -2.50 5.51
CA LEU A 152 3.58 -1.53 4.83
C LEU A 152 4.20 -0.12 4.83
N ARG A 153 4.78 0.31 5.95
CA ARG A 153 5.46 1.61 6.03
C ARG A 153 6.70 1.70 5.13
N ARG A 154 7.49 0.63 5.00
CA ARG A 154 8.65 0.60 4.07
C ARG A 154 8.21 0.71 2.63
N ILE A 155 7.14 -0.01 2.25
CA ILE A 155 6.55 0.09 0.90
C ILE A 155 6.10 1.54 0.64
N GLU A 156 5.36 2.15 1.56
CA GLU A 156 4.90 3.55 1.43
C GLU A 156 6.08 4.51 1.21
N LEU A 157 7.12 4.43 2.05
CA LEU A 157 8.30 5.28 1.93
C LEU A 157 9.04 5.08 0.60
N ARG A 158 9.14 3.82 0.14
CA ARG A 158 9.76 3.49 -1.15
C ARG A 158 9.00 4.11 -2.31
N LEU A 159 7.67 4.03 -2.30
CA LEU A 159 6.79 4.60 -3.32
C LEU A 159 6.78 6.13 -3.29
N LEU A 160 6.78 6.73 -2.10
CA LEU A 160 6.88 8.18 -1.94
C LEU A 160 8.20 8.71 -2.50
N GLY A 161 9.33 8.05 -2.21
CA GLY A 161 10.63 8.42 -2.78
C GLY A 161 10.68 8.29 -4.30
N LEU A 162 9.96 7.31 -4.88
CA LEU A 162 9.81 7.19 -6.33
C LEU A 162 9.00 8.37 -6.92
N VAL A 163 7.88 8.74 -6.29
CA VAL A 163 7.07 9.90 -6.69
C VAL A 163 7.91 11.18 -6.67
N GLU A 164 8.69 11.41 -5.62
CA GLU A 164 9.55 12.58 -5.50
C GLU A 164 10.62 12.62 -6.59
N THR A 165 11.27 11.48 -6.87
CA THR A 165 12.27 11.36 -7.93
C THR A 165 11.68 11.70 -9.30
N LEU A 166 10.49 11.17 -9.60
CA LEU A 166 9.84 11.36 -10.91
C LEU A 166 9.21 12.75 -11.08
N ARG A 167 8.87 13.45 -10.01
CA ARG A 167 8.39 14.85 -10.08
C ARG A 167 9.53 15.84 -10.34
N ASN A 168 10.74 15.51 -9.91
CA ASN A 168 11.89 16.42 -9.91
C ASN A 168 12.91 16.13 -11.02
N GLY A 169 12.80 15.01 -11.73
CA GLY A 169 13.64 14.62 -12.86
C GLY A 169 13.03 15.01 -14.20
#